data_AF-A0A2A4KJB4-F1
#
_entry.id   AF-A0A2A4KJB4-F1
#
_cell.length_a   1.000
_cell.length_b   1.000
_cell.length_c   1.000
_cell.angle_alpha   90.00
_cell.angle_beta   90.00
_cell.angle_gamma   90.00
#
_symmetry.space_group_name_H-M   'P 1'
#
loop_
_entity.id
_entity.type
_entity.pdbx_description
1 polymer ?
#
loop_
_entity_poly.entity_id
_entity_poly.type
_entity_poly.pdbx_seq_one_letter_code
_entity_poly.pdbx_strand_id
1 'polypeptide(L)'
;MSVIGLTAGQRLVQFRTGSPSKPRPLGKISGLNKDTKLVGIAFRVQDSKLYGIGDKGGIYTLNTRNAKAAKVSQLTVTLAGRSFGVDFNPAANRLRVISDTGQNLRHNIDDPAAPRTTTADTPLTNPTTPPTTAKGVTGAAYTNNDLNPATSTSLFDIDTTNDRISLHSPANSGTLAPTGNLGVNAGFDIYYSHRTQTNHGFATLSVNGVI
;
A
#
# COMPACT_ATOMS: atom_id res chain seq x y z
N MET A 1 2.12 -18.93 4.50
CA MET A 1 0.87 -18.29 4.01
C MET A 1 1.03 -17.91 2.54
N SER A 2 -0.02 -17.48 1.86
CA SER A 2 0.04 -17.02 0.46
C SER A 2 -0.08 -15.50 0.40
N VAL A 3 0.76 -14.87 -0.41
CA VAL A 3 0.77 -13.42 -0.68
C VAL A 3 0.40 -13.19 -2.14
N ILE A 4 -0.30 -12.10 -2.44
CA ILE A 4 -0.60 -11.67 -3.80
C ILE A 4 0.21 -10.42 -4.13
N GLY A 5 0.90 -10.45 -5.27
CA GLY A 5 1.66 -9.31 -5.78
C GLY A 5 1.11 -8.82 -7.12
N LEU A 6 1.43 -7.56 -7.44
CA LEU A 6 1.24 -6.96 -8.75
C LEU A 6 2.60 -6.83 -9.44
N THR A 7 2.72 -7.35 -10.66
CA THR A 7 3.93 -7.23 -11.48
C THR A 7 3.88 -5.99 -12.37
N ALA A 8 5.04 -5.49 -12.80
CA ALA A 8 5.16 -4.38 -13.76
C ALA A 8 4.44 -4.66 -15.10
N GLY A 9 4.29 -5.93 -15.49
CA GLY A 9 3.53 -6.36 -16.66
C GLY A 9 2.00 -6.35 -16.46
N GLN A 10 1.49 -5.71 -15.39
CA GLN A 10 0.09 -5.67 -15.01
C GLN A 10 -0.53 -7.06 -14.85
N ARG A 11 0.16 -7.95 -14.13
CA ARG A 11 -0.35 -9.29 -13.77
C ARG A 11 -0.40 -9.45 -12.26
N LEU A 12 -1.49 -10.05 -11.78
CA LEU A 12 -1.52 -10.58 -10.42
C LEU A 12 -0.76 -11.90 -10.38
N VAL A 13 0.05 -12.07 -9.34
CA VAL A 13 0.77 -13.29 -9.02
C VAL A 13 0.52 -13.67 -7.58
N GLN A 14 0.62 -14.95 -7.26
CA GLN A 14 0.53 -15.46 -5.90
C GLN A 14 1.76 -16.30 -5.58
N PHE A 15 2.39 -16.05 -4.45
CA PHE A 15 3.50 -16.88 -3.96
C PHE A 15 3.28 -17.26 -2.50
N ARG A 16 3.99 -18.30 -2.06
CA ARG A 16 4.01 -18.68 -0.64
C ARG A 16 5.17 -17.99 0.04
N THR A 17 4.97 -17.53 1.27
CA THR A 17 6.01 -16.80 2.03
C THR A 17 7.25 -17.63 2.32
N GLY A 18 7.13 -18.96 2.42
CA GLY A 18 8.27 -19.88 2.55
C GLY A 18 8.91 -20.29 1.21
N SER A 19 8.39 -19.81 0.07
CA SER A 19 8.94 -20.06 -1.27
C SER A 19 8.59 -18.91 -2.23
N PRO A 20 9.06 -17.68 -1.95
CA PRO A 20 8.69 -16.49 -2.71
C PRO A 20 9.19 -16.52 -4.17
N SER A 21 10.26 -17.26 -4.45
CA SER A 21 10.83 -17.43 -5.80
C SER A 21 9.99 -18.30 -6.75
N LYS A 22 8.83 -18.79 -6.32
CA LYS A 22 7.91 -19.61 -7.14
C LYS A 22 6.53 -18.95 -7.26
N PRO A 23 6.42 -17.74 -7.85
CA PRO A 23 5.13 -17.10 -8.05
C PRO A 23 4.29 -17.83 -9.11
N ARG A 24 3.02 -18.06 -8.78
CA ARG A 24 2.00 -18.58 -9.70
C ARG A 24 1.19 -17.41 -10.26
N PRO A 25 1.08 -17.24 -11.60
CA PRO A 25 0.25 -16.20 -12.17
C PRO A 25 -1.24 -16.44 -11.89
N LEU A 26 -1.96 -15.37 -11.56
CA LEU A 26 -3.42 -15.35 -11.37
C LEU A 26 -4.15 -14.76 -12.58
N GLY A 27 -3.48 -13.89 -13.36
CA GLY A 27 -4.04 -13.32 -14.59
C GLY A 27 -3.48 -11.93 -14.88
N LYS A 28 -3.72 -11.45 -16.12
CA LYS A 28 -3.46 -10.06 -16.49
C LYS A 28 -4.63 -9.19 -16.02
N ILE A 29 -4.32 -8.02 -15.47
CA ILE A 29 -5.33 -7.03 -15.09
C ILE A 29 -6.18 -6.66 -16.31
N SER A 30 -7.50 -6.67 -16.13
CA SER A 30 -8.48 -6.27 -17.14
C SER A 30 -9.65 -5.53 -16.46
N GLY A 31 -10.49 -4.83 -17.22
CA GLY A 31 -11.67 -4.13 -16.67
C GLY A 31 -11.39 -2.75 -16.06
N LEU A 32 -10.21 -2.17 -16.31
CA LEU A 32 -9.92 -0.78 -15.96
C LEU A 32 -10.79 0.17 -16.80
N ASN A 33 -11.26 1.25 -16.18
CA ASN A 33 -12.11 2.26 -16.80
C ASN A 33 -11.44 3.62 -16.70
N LYS A 34 -10.96 4.14 -17.84
CA LYS A 34 -10.14 5.36 -18.02
C LYS A 34 -8.70 5.25 -17.53
N ASP A 35 -8.43 4.45 -16.51
CA ASP A 35 -7.08 4.06 -16.09
C ASP A 35 -6.44 3.09 -17.11
N THR A 36 -5.12 3.14 -17.24
CA THR A 36 -4.34 2.27 -18.14
C THR A 36 -3.58 1.18 -17.40
N LYS A 37 -3.25 1.42 -16.13
CA LYS A 37 -2.55 0.48 -15.26
C LYS A 37 -2.93 0.72 -13.80
N LEU A 38 -2.62 -0.25 -12.95
CA LEU A 38 -2.65 -0.11 -11.50
C LEU A 38 -1.28 0.37 -11.01
N VAL A 39 -1.27 1.23 -9.99
CA VAL A 39 -0.06 1.76 -9.35
C VAL A 39 0.23 1.12 -7.98
N GLY A 40 -0.76 0.45 -7.39
CA GLY A 40 -0.63 -0.24 -6.12
C GLY A 40 -1.84 -1.12 -5.83
N ILE A 41 -1.67 -2.09 -4.93
CA ILE A 41 -2.73 -2.99 -4.45
C ILE A 41 -2.64 -3.13 -2.94
N ALA A 42 -3.78 -3.35 -2.29
CA ALA A 42 -3.84 -3.62 -0.85
C ALA A 42 -5.06 -4.47 -0.51
N PHE A 43 -4.94 -5.36 0.46
CA PHE A 43 -6.09 -6.03 1.02
C PHE A 43 -6.81 -5.14 2.03
N ARG A 44 -8.13 -5.16 1.97
CA ARG A 44 -8.96 -4.47 2.95
C ARG A 44 -9.57 -5.50 3.90
N VAL A 45 -9.23 -5.43 5.18
CA VAL A 45 -9.69 -6.42 6.17
C VAL A 45 -11.21 -6.38 6.40
N GLN A 46 -11.84 -5.21 6.28
CA GLN A 46 -13.28 -5.03 6.55
C GLN A 46 -14.18 -5.86 5.62
N ASP A 47 -13.73 -6.15 4.40
CA ASP A 47 -14.51 -6.93 3.42
C ASP A 47 -13.72 -8.08 2.77
N SER A 48 -12.47 -8.29 3.20
CA SER A 48 -11.56 -9.32 2.70
C SER A 48 -11.31 -9.26 1.18
N LYS A 49 -11.47 -8.09 0.55
CA LYS A 49 -11.23 -7.90 -0.88
C LYS A 49 -9.84 -7.33 -1.14
N LEU A 50 -9.29 -7.69 -2.29
CA LEU A 50 -8.11 -7.03 -2.84
C LEU A 50 -8.56 -5.77 -3.58
N TYR A 51 -7.98 -4.63 -3.22
CA TYR A 51 -8.19 -3.37 -3.91
C TYR A 51 -6.97 -3.01 -4.75
N GLY A 52 -7.19 -2.22 -5.80
CA GLY A 52 -6.14 -1.64 -6.62
C GLY A 52 -6.43 -0.18 -6.95
N ILE A 53 -5.37 0.62 -7.07
CA ILE A 53 -5.44 2.04 -7.47
C ILE A 53 -4.93 2.14 -8.91
N GLY A 54 -5.69 2.79 -9.78
CA GLY A 54 -5.32 3.09 -11.15
C GLY A 54 -4.44 4.34 -11.28
N ASP A 55 -3.72 4.46 -12.38
CA ASP A 55 -2.83 5.58 -12.69
C ASP A 55 -3.53 6.94 -12.84
N LYS A 56 -4.85 6.95 -13.03
CA LYS A 56 -5.71 8.16 -13.00
C LYS A 56 -6.59 8.21 -11.75
N GLY A 57 -6.23 7.46 -10.71
CA GLY A 57 -6.88 7.45 -9.41
C GLY A 57 -8.18 6.65 -9.34
N GLY A 58 -8.51 5.83 -10.34
CA GLY A 58 -9.64 4.90 -10.19
C GLY A 58 -9.36 3.89 -9.08
N ILE A 59 -10.34 3.62 -8.21
CA ILE A 59 -10.21 2.61 -7.16
C ILE A 59 -11.04 1.41 -7.54
N TYR A 60 -10.41 0.24 -7.53
CA TYR A 60 -10.98 -1.00 -8.04
C TYR A 60 -10.97 -2.08 -6.96
N THR A 61 -11.98 -2.94 -6.95
CA THR A 61 -11.84 -4.28 -6.37
C THR A 61 -11.31 -5.23 -7.43
N LEU A 62 -10.44 -6.15 -7.04
CA LEU A 62 -9.77 -7.10 -7.93
C LEU A 62 -10.17 -8.53 -7.57
N ASN A 63 -10.64 -9.27 -8.56
CA ASN A 63 -10.91 -10.69 -8.39
C ASN A 63 -9.59 -11.49 -8.41
N THR A 64 -9.27 -12.16 -7.30
CA THR A 64 -8.01 -12.91 -7.12
C THR A 64 -7.95 -14.23 -7.89
N ARG A 65 -9.04 -14.66 -8.54
CA ARG A 65 -9.08 -15.86 -9.39
C ARG A 65 -8.79 -15.57 -10.85
N ASN A 66 -9.13 -14.38 -11.35
CA ASN A 66 -9.03 -14.05 -12.78
C ASN A 66 -8.49 -12.65 -13.09
N ALA A 67 -8.07 -11.88 -12.08
CA ALA A 67 -7.51 -10.53 -12.21
C ALA A 67 -8.45 -9.49 -12.88
N LYS A 68 -9.77 -9.73 -12.90
CA LYS A 68 -10.74 -8.74 -13.36
C LYS A 68 -10.94 -7.65 -12.31
N ALA A 69 -10.80 -6.40 -12.74
CA ALA A 69 -11.03 -5.21 -11.95
C ALA A 69 -12.48 -4.72 -12.11
N ALA A 70 -13.08 -4.26 -11.02
CA ALA A 70 -14.37 -3.57 -11.01
C ALA A 70 -14.21 -2.24 -10.26
N LYS A 71 -14.48 -1.13 -10.94
CA LYS A 71 -14.34 0.21 -10.36
C LYS A 71 -15.39 0.43 -9.27
N VAL A 72 -14.96 0.87 -8.10
CA VAL A 72 -15.82 1.08 -6.92
C VAL A 72 -15.74 2.50 -6.36
N SER A 73 -14.65 3.21 -6.63
CA SER A 73 -14.49 4.61 -6.24
C SER A 73 -13.51 5.35 -7.18
N GLN A 74 -13.27 6.61 -6.89
CA GLN A 74 -12.37 7.50 -7.62
C GLN A 74 -11.68 8.43 -6.63
N LEU A 75 -10.35 8.54 -6.69
CA LEU A 75 -9.62 9.58 -5.98
C LEU A 75 -10.04 10.95 -6.53
N THR A 76 -10.32 11.87 -5.61
CA THR A 76 -10.70 13.26 -5.87
C THR A 76 -9.50 14.21 -5.82
N VAL A 77 -8.35 13.71 -5.40
CA VAL A 77 -7.05 14.38 -5.48
C VAL A 77 -6.20 13.59 -6.47
N THR A 78 -5.58 14.28 -7.42
CA THR A 78 -4.73 13.67 -8.44
C THR A 78 -3.49 13.05 -7.82
N LEU A 79 -3.12 11.86 -8.30
CA LEU A 79 -1.86 11.21 -7.93
C LEU A 79 -0.68 12.02 -8.47
N ALA A 80 0.30 12.28 -7.61
CA ALA A 80 1.55 12.93 -7.95
C ALA A 80 2.70 11.95 -7.74
N GLY A 81 3.55 11.76 -8.76
CA GLY A 81 4.70 10.85 -8.69
C GLY A 81 4.61 9.67 -9.64
N ARG A 82 5.55 8.73 -9.48
CA ARG A 82 5.71 7.55 -10.35
C ARG A 82 5.59 6.23 -9.60
N SER A 83 5.90 6.23 -8.31
CA SER A 83 5.90 5.05 -7.45
C SER A 83 5.07 5.34 -6.21
N PHE A 84 4.26 4.37 -5.80
CA PHE A 84 3.22 4.58 -4.80
C PHE A 84 3.17 3.45 -3.78
N GLY A 85 3.06 3.82 -2.50
CA GLY A 85 2.69 2.91 -1.41
C GLY A 85 1.19 3.00 -1.17
N VAL A 86 0.53 1.86 -0.99
CA VAL A 86 -0.93 1.79 -0.80
C VAL A 86 -1.24 0.78 0.29
N ASP A 87 -2.04 1.18 1.28
CA ASP A 87 -2.55 0.23 2.27
C ASP A 87 -3.83 0.73 2.96
N PHE A 88 -4.57 -0.16 3.61
CA PHE A 88 -5.72 0.20 4.45
C PHE A 88 -5.31 0.30 5.91
N ASN A 89 -5.67 1.41 6.56
CA ASN A 89 -5.71 1.46 8.01
C ASN A 89 -6.97 0.73 8.50
N PRO A 90 -6.84 -0.42 9.18
CA PRO A 90 -7.99 -1.20 9.60
C PRO A 90 -8.83 -0.49 10.69
N ALA A 91 -8.17 0.20 11.62
CA ALA A 91 -8.83 0.94 12.70
C ALA A 91 -9.56 2.19 12.18
N ALA A 92 -8.95 2.94 11.27
CA ALA A 92 -9.58 4.14 10.70
C ALA A 92 -10.57 3.83 9.56
N ASN A 93 -10.55 2.59 9.03
CA ASN A 93 -11.22 2.23 7.79
C ASN A 93 -10.95 3.24 6.66
N ARG A 94 -9.66 3.53 6.41
CA ARG A 94 -9.23 4.47 5.36
C ARG A 94 -8.13 3.87 4.52
N LEU A 95 -8.21 4.10 3.22
CA LEU A 95 -7.16 3.81 2.26
C LEU A 95 -6.10 4.92 2.34
N ARG A 96 -4.85 4.56 2.60
CA ARG A 96 -3.68 5.43 2.51
C ARG A 96 -3.04 5.25 1.14
N VAL A 97 -2.66 6.36 0.51
CA VAL A 97 -1.83 6.37 -0.71
C VAL A 97 -0.71 7.37 -0.51
N ILE A 98 0.53 6.92 -0.59
CA ILE A 98 1.72 7.77 -0.55
C ILE A 98 2.51 7.67 -1.86
N SER A 99 3.44 8.58 -2.11
CA SER A 99 4.28 8.50 -3.31
C SER A 99 5.73 8.96 -3.13
N ASP A 100 6.54 8.65 -4.13
CA ASP A 100 7.94 9.07 -4.28
C ASP A 100 8.14 10.59 -4.27
N THR A 101 7.06 11.37 -4.44
CA THR A 101 7.10 12.84 -4.34
C THR A 101 6.81 13.38 -2.94
N GLY A 102 6.56 12.49 -1.96
CA GLY A 102 6.13 12.86 -0.61
C GLY A 102 4.63 13.15 -0.51
N GLN A 103 3.85 12.76 -1.52
CA GLN A 103 2.39 12.88 -1.46
C GLN A 103 1.87 11.96 -0.35
N ASN A 104 0.87 12.44 0.40
CA ASN A 104 0.26 11.71 1.50
C ASN A 104 -1.26 11.87 1.44
N LEU A 105 -1.96 10.87 0.93
CA LEU A 105 -3.42 10.90 0.72
C LEU A 105 -4.12 9.87 1.60
N ARG A 106 -5.31 10.21 2.06
CA ARG A 106 -6.26 9.25 2.63
C ARG A 106 -7.62 9.35 1.96
N HIS A 107 -8.22 8.21 1.67
CA HIS A 107 -9.50 8.12 0.98
C HIS A 107 -10.50 7.28 1.77
N ASN A 108 -11.75 7.73 1.80
CA ASN A 108 -12.85 6.97 2.37
C ASN A 108 -13.56 6.14 1.29
N ILE A 109 -13.63 4.82 1.48
CA ILE A 109 -14.28 3.91 0.53
C ILE A 109 -15.79 3.85 0.77
N ASP A 110 -16.20 3.61 2.02
CA ASP A 110 -17.58 3.26 2.34
C ASP A 110 -18.02 3.61 3.76
N ASP A 111 -17.19 4.27 4.57
CA ASP A 111 -17.62 4.71 5.91
C ASP A 111 -18.77 5.72 5.75
N PRO A 112 -19.99 5.38 6.22
CA PRO A 112 -21.15 6.24 6.05
C PRO A 112 -21.06 7.53 6.86
N ALA A 113 -20.17 7.60 7.87
CA ALA A 113 -19.96 8.80 8.69
C ALA A 113 -19.09 9.87 8.00
N ALA A 114 -18.53 9.59 6.81
CA ALA A 114 -17.66 10.52 6.09
C ALA A 114 -17.96 10.53 4.58
N PRO A 115 -17.69 11.65 3.88
CA PRO A 115 -17.81 11.68 2.42
C PRO A 115 -16.81 10.73 1.76
N ARG A 116 -17.17 10.17 0.60
CA ARG A 116 -16.29 9.32 -0.24
C ARG A 116 -15.29 10.16 -1.04
N THR A 117 -14.50 10.95 -0.33
CA THR A 117 -13.52 11.88 -0.91
C THR A 117 -12.11 11.53 -0.46
N THR A 118 -11.14 12.16 -1.12
CA THR A 118 -9.71 12.06 -0.80
C THR A 118 -9.30 13.31 -0.05
N THR A 119 -8.68 13.13 1.11
CA THR A 119 -7.99 14.18 1.83
C THR A 119 -6.51 14.13 1.47
N ALA A 120 -5.94 15.26 1.08
CA ALA A 120 -4.49 15.46 1.05
C ALA A 120 -4.06 15.86 2.46
N ASP A 121 -3.34 14.97 3.14
CA ASP A 121 -2.71 15.24 4.42
C ASP A 121 -1.39 15.99 4.22
N THR A 122 -0.71 16.36 5.33
CA THR A 122 0.61 16.99 5.25
C THR A 122 1.59 16.08 4.48
N PRO A 123 2.41 16.63 3.57
CA PRO A 123 3.41 15.86 2.83
C PRO A 123 4.33 15.07 3.75
N LEU A 124 4.84 13.95 3.27
CA LEU A 124 5.83 13.18 4.00
C LEU A 124 7.07 14.05 4.27
N THR A 125 7.61 14.01 5.49
CA THR A 125 8.75 14.83 5.89
C THR A 125 9.81 14.01 6.63
N ASN A 126 11.07 14.29 6.29
CA ASN A 126 12.22 13.79 7.03
C ASN A 126 12.47 14.62 8.29
N PRO A 127 13.04 14.04 9.36
CA PRO A 127 13.28 14.71 10.63
C PRO A 127 14.55 15.58 10.58
N THR A 128 14.70 16.39 9.52
CA THR A 128 15.74 17.42 9.43
C THR A 128 15.30 18.68 10.18
N THR A 129 16.22 19.62 10.41
CA THR A 129 15.91 20.93 11.01
C THR A 129 16.34 22.04 10.05
N PRO A 130 15.39 22.72 9.36
CA PRO A 130 13.94 22.49 9.35
C PRO A 130 13.54 21.17 8.65
N PRO A 131 12.32 20.63 8.89
CA PRO A 131 11.82 19.44 8.20
C PRO A 131 11.79 19.65 6.68
N THR A 132 12.18 18.62 5.94
CA THR A 132 12.22 18.62 4.47
C THR A 132 11.29 17.56 3.92
N THR A 133 10.65 17.81 2.78
CA THR A 133 9.79 16.82 2.14
C THR A 133 10.58 15.54 1.82
N ALA A 134 10.10 14.41 2.29
CA ALA A 134 10.66 13.11 1.97
C ALA A 134 10.34 12.75 0.51
N LYS A 135 11.36 12.33 -0.23
CA LYS A 135 11.25 11.83 -1.60
C LYS A 135 11.72 10.38 -1.63
N GLY A 136 11.22 9.58 -2.57
CA GLY A 136 11.62 8.17 -2.71
C GLY A 136 10.89 7.19 -1.79
N VAL A 137 9.85 7.64 -1.08
CA VAL A 137 9.00 6.76 -0.26
C VAL A 137 7.96 6.08 -1.14
N THR A 138 8.03 4.75 -1.26
CA THR A 138 7.29 3.99 -2.28
C THR A 138 6.51 2.80 -1.73
N GLY A 139 6.62 2.50 -0.44
CA GLY A 139 5.85 1.45 0.23
C GLY A 139 5.25 1.96 1.53
N ALA A 140 4.06 1.49 1.87
CA ALA A 140 3.35 1.82 3.10
C ALA A 140 2.63 0.56 3.57
N ALA A 141 2.69 0.24 4.86
CA ALA A 141 1.85 -0.80 5.46
C ALA A 141 1.53 -0.51 6.93
N TYR A 142 0.28 -0.73 7.30
CA TYR A 142 -0.20 -0.68 8.67
C TYR A 142 0.00 -2.01 9.39
N THR A 143 0.48 -1.96 10.63
CA THR A 143 0.44 -3.10 11.54
C THR A 143 -0.99 -3.41 11.96
N ASN A 144 -1.19 -4.62 12.50
CA ASN A 144 -2.46 -5.04 13.09
C ASN A 144 -3.62 -4.97 12.12
N ASN A 145 -3.45 -5.61 10.95
CA ASN A 145 -4.46 -5.69 9.87
C ASN A 145 -5.63 -6.62 10.23
N ASP A 146 -6.24 -6.38 11.39
CA ASP A 146 -7.35 -7.12 11.99
C ASP A 146 -8.49 -6.16 12.37
N LEU A 147 -9.63 -6.71 12.79
CA LEU A 147 -10.80 -5.93 13.21
C LEU A 147 -10.92 -5.81 14.74
N ASN A 148 -9.85 -6.11 15.50
CA ASN A 148 -9.90 -6.05 16.95
C ASN A 148 -9.80 -4.59 17.41
N PRO A 149 -10.83 -4.00 18.04
CA PRO A 149 -10.77 -2.60 18.48
C PRO A 149 -9.73 -2.36 19.59
N ALA A 150 -9.22 -3.42 20.23
CA ALA A 150 -8.17 -3.32 21.25
C ALA A 150 -6.75 -3.20 20.67
N THR A 151 -6.55 -3.46 19.36
CA THR A 151 -5.24 -3.36 18.72
C THR A 151 -5.09 -1.99 18.05
N SER A 152 -4.04 -1.24 18.43
CA SER A 152 -3.69 0.01 17.76
C SER A 152 -2.90 -0.27 16.47
N THR A 153 -3.02 0.58 15.46
CA THR A 153 -2.25 0.46 14.20
C THR A 153 -1.05 1.40 14.20
N SER A 154 0.03 0.98 13.56
CA SER A 154 1.21 1.81 13.28
C SER A 154 1.53 1.73 11.81
N LEU A 155 1.83 2.86 11.17
CA LEU A 155 2.19 2.91 9.76
C LEU A 155 3.70 2.87 9.60
N PHE A 156 4.18 1.94 8.77
CA PHE A 156 5.57 1.88 8.35
C PHE A 156 5.69 2.14 6.87
N ASP A 157 6.72 2.91 6.53
CA ASP A 157 7.02 3.32 5.18
C ASP A 157 8.37 2.78 4.73
N ILE A 158 8.46 2.46 3.44
CA ILE A 158 9.71 2.10 2.77
C ILE A 158 10.14 3.24 1.87
N ASP A 159 11.36 3.70 2.10
CA ASP A 159 12.10 4.62 1.25
C ASP A 159 13.13 3.83 0.45
N THR A 160 12.84 3.63 -0.84
CA THR A 160 13.69 2.88 -1.77
C THR A 160 14.83 3.70 -2.33
N THR A 161 14.82 5.03 -2.15
CA THR A 161 15.93 5.88 -2.58
C THR A 161 17.04 5.90 -1.55
N ASN A 162 16.67 5.90 -0.27
CA ASN A 162 17.63 5.93 0.84
C ASN A 162 17.77 4.57 1.55
N ASP A 163 17.22 3.50 0.97
CA ASP A 163 17.22 2.14 1.50
C ASP A 163 16.92 2.09 3.00
N ARG A 164 15.74 2.58 3.42
CA ARG A 164 15.36 2.59 4.84
C ARG A 164 13.87 2.34 5.08
N ILE A 165 13.59 1.85 6.28
CA ILE A 165 12.25 1.78 6.85
C ILE A 165 12.09 2.95 7.81
N SER A 166 10.92 3.59 7.77
CA SER A 166 10.54 4.64 8.72
C SER A 166 9.20 4.34 9.36
N LEU A 167 9.06 4.67 10.64
CA LEU A 167 7.75 4.83 11.26
C LEU A 167 7.12 6.14 10.77
N HIS A 168 5.90 6.08 10.25
CA HIS A 168 5.13 7.26 9.84
C HIS A 168 4.13 7.63 10.94
N SER A 169 4.54 8.54 11.83
CA SER A 169 3.76 8.89 13.01
C SER A 169 3.93 10.37 13.41
N PRO A 170 2.84 11.13 13.53
CA PRO A 170 1.47 10.78 13.17
C PRO A 170 1.26 10.67 11.64
N ALA A 171 0.46 9.70 11.19
CA ALA A 171 0.24 9.43 9.76
C ALA A 171 -0.28 10.66 8.98
N ASN A 172 -1.20 11.44 9.56
CA ASN A 172 -1.77 12.61 8.89
C ASN A 172 -0.81 13.83 8.92
N SER A 173 0.19 13.83 9.81
CA SER A 173 1.20 14.89 9.90
C SER A 173 2.36 14.67 8.92
N GLY A 174 2.45 13.50 8.27
CA GLY A 174 3.52 13.23 7.31
C GLY A 174 4.89 12.92 7.93
N THR A 175 5.03 12.94 9.25
CA THR A 175 6.33 12.83 9.91
C THR A 175 6.90 11.43 9.82
N LEU A 176 8.10 11.29 9.24
CA LEU A 176 8.85 10.04 9.19
C LEU A 176 9.92 10.01 10.29
N ALA A 177 9.98 8.90 11.01
CA ALA A 177 11.03 8.58 11.96
C ALA A 177 11.77 7.32 11.45
N PRO A 178 12.97 7.45 10.86
CA PRO A 178 13.74 6.30 10.39
C PRO A 178 13.99 5.30 11.51
N THR A 179 13.65 4.03 11.28
CA THR A 179 13.77 2.94 12.26
C THR A 179 14.85 1.92 11.89
N GLY A 180 15.41 2.00 10.67
CA GLY A 180 16.53 1.17 10.25
C GLY A 180 16.79 1.24 8.74
N ASN A 181 17.96 0.79 8.31
CA ASN A 181 18.34 0.69 6.91
C ASN A 181 17.98 -0.70 6.35
N LEU A 182 17.49 -0.73 5.12
CA LEU A 182 17.14 -1.94 4.37
C LEU A 182 18.39 -2.60 3.76
N GLY A 183 19.34 -1.80 3.29
CA GLY A 183 20.51 -2.27 2.53
C GLY A 183 20.18 -2.89 1.16
N VAL A 184 18.92 -2.80 0.71
CA VAL A 184 18.35 -3.37 -0.53
C VAL A 184 17.05 -2.62 -0.93
N ASN A 185 16.65 -2.63 -2.21
CA ASN A 185 15.35 -2.07 -2.65
C ASN A 185 14.19 -2.96 -2.19
N ALA A 186 13.04 -2.39 -1.81
CA ALA A 186 11.96 -3.16 -1.17
C ALA A 186 10.53 -2.75 -1.60
N GLY A 187 9.62 -3.72 -1.66
CA GLY A 187 8.16 -3.54 -1.52
C GLY A 187 7.70 -4.15 -0.20
N PHE A 188 6.65 -3.65 0.44
CA PHE A 188 6.23 -4.05 1.81
C PHE A 188 4.73 -4.31 1.87
N ASP A 189 4.32 -5.35 2.60
CA ASP A 189 2.93 -5.67 2.89
C ASP A 189 2.82 -6.33 4.29
N ILE A 190 1.74 -6.09 5.02
CA ILE A 190 1.49 -6.72 6.33
C ILE A 190 0.17 -7.49 6.26
N TYR A 191 0.26 -8.80 6.49
CA TYR A 191 -0.87 -9.71 6.46
C TYR A 191 -1.23 -10.20 7.88
N TYR A 192 -2.51 -10.17 8.20
CA TYR A 192 -3.05 -10.80 9.41
C TYR A 192 -3.47 -12.25 9.16
N SER A 193 -2.90 -13.17 9.94
CA SER A 193 -3.24 -14.59 9.88
C SER A 193 -4.40 -14.91 10.81
N HIS A 194 -5.60 -15.12 10.25
CA HIS A 194 -6.76 -15.54 11.03
C HIS A 194 -6.60 -16.90 11.73
N ARG A 195 -5.67 -17.76 11.27
CA ARG A 195 -5.42 -19.08 11.89
C ARG A 195 -4.55 -18.99 13.14
N THR A 196 -3.57 -18.11 13.14
CA THR A 196 -2.60 -17.96 14.22
C THR A 196 -2.82 -16.72 15.07
N GLN A 197 -3.76 -15.86 14.66
CA GLN A 197 -4.07 -14.57 15.28
C GLN A 197 -2.84 -13.65 15.41
N THR A 198 -1.95 -13.69 14.42
CA THR A 198 -0.69 -12.93 14.41
C THR A 198 -0.54 -12.11 13.13
N ASN A 199 0.10 -10.95 13.24
CA ASN A 199 0.50 -10.12 12.10
C ASN A 199 1.87 -10.57 11.57
N HIS A 200 2.00 -10.61 10.25
CA HIS A 200 3.25 -10.92 9.57
C HIS A 200 3.56 -9.83 8.55
N GLY A 201 4.68 -9.13 8.72
CA GLY A 201 5.21 -8.23 7.72
C GLY A 201 6.03 -8.99 6.67
N PHE A 202 5.82 -8.65 5.41
CA PHE A 202 6.55 -9.15 4.26
C PHE A 202 7.18 -7.99 3.53
N ALA A 203 8.47 -8.11 3.24
CA ALA A 203 9.12 -7.26 2.27
C ALA A 203 9.55 -8.10 1.07
N THR A 204 9.23 -7.69 -0.15
CA THR A 204 9.89 -8.18 -1.36
C THR A 204 11.11 -7.32 -1.60
N LEU A 205 12.29 -7.88 -1.42
CA LEU A 205 13.55 -7.16 -1.54
C LEU A 205 14.19 -7.50 -2.90
N SER A 206 14.55 -6.50 -3.70
CA SER A 206 15.30 -6.66 -4.96
C SER A 206 16.72 -6.12 -4.78
N VAL A 207 17.71 -6.94 -5.12
CA VAL A 207 19.10 -6.52 -5.28
C VAL A 207 19.38 -6.52 -6.78
N ASN A 208 19.87 -5.40 -7.32
CA ASN A 208 20.18 -5.23 -8.76
C ASN A 208 19.01 -5.39 -9.74
N GLY A 209 17.78 -5.07 -9.32
CA GLY A 209 16.63 -4.98 -10.22
C GLY A 209 15.99 -6.30 -10.63
N VAL A 210 16.31 -7.40 -9.94
CA VAL A 210 15.64 -8.69 -10.13
C VAL A 210 14.68 -8.93 -8.97
N ILE A 211 13.38 -9.03 -9.31
CA ILE A 211 12.31 -9.59 -8.47
C ILE A 211 11.89 -10.91 -9.10
#